data_AF-A0A078MDN2-F1
#
_entry.id   AF-A0A078MDN2-F1
#
_cell.length_a   1.000
_cell.length_b   1.000
_cell.length_c   1.000
_cell.angle_alpha   90.00
_cell.angle_beta   90.00
_cell.angle_gamma   90.00
#
_symmetry.space_group_name_H-M   'P 1'
#
loop_
_entity.id
_entity.type
_entity.pdbx_description
1 polymer ?
#
loop_
_entity_poly.entity_id
_entity_poly.type
_entity_poly.pdbx_seq_one_letter_code
_entity_poly.pdbx_strand_id
1 'polypeptide(L)'
;MELAFVRDEQGISAMHGHYQVAVAQVCQRCLSQVVLELDTECDVGFVTSDEAAKNLPRHYEPVIVDEEALDLHALIEDELLLALPAVPMHPLETCQHPPGYQPDTAEPEEEAEKPNPFSVLAKLKRDT
;
A
#
# COMPACT_ATOMS: atom_id res chain seq x y z
N MET A 1 -16.22 -7.61 11.14
CA MET A 1 -15.01 -8.43 11.02
C MET A 1 -15.39 -9.86 11.33
N GLU A 2 -15.06 -10.76 10.43
CA GLU A 2 -15.28 -12.20 10.55
C GLU A 2 -13.94 -12.90 10.34
N LEU A 3 -13.62 -13.87 11.19
CA LEU A 3 -12.40 -14.67 11.12
C LEU A 3 -12.78 -16.14 11.22
N ALA A 4 -12.34 -16.95 10.25
CA ALA A 4 -12.56 -18.38 10.23
C ALA A 4 -11.22 -19.11 10.20
N PHE A 5 -10.95 -19.89 11.24
CA PHE A 5 -9.78 -20.77 11.31
C PHE A 5 -10.17 -22.14 10.79
N VAL A 6 -9.43 -22.62 9.79
CA VAL A 6 -9.75 -23.88 9.11
C VAL A 6 -8.50 -24.72 8.93
N ARG A 7 -8.74 -26.00 8.67
CA ARG A 7 -7.74 -26.87 8.07
C ARG A 7 -8.26 -27.28 6.72
N ASP A 8 -7.55 -26.92 5.65
CA ASP A 8 -8.02 -27.18 4.29
C ASP A 8 -7.88 -28.65 3.90
N GLU A 9 -8.30 -28.98 2.67
CA GLU A 9 -8.23 -30.35 2.13
C GLU A 9 -6.78 -30.87 2.00
N GLN A 10 -5.80 -29.98 1.97
CA GLN A 10 -4.36 -30.30 1.90
C GLN A 10 -3.74 -30.43 3.30
N GLY A 11 -4.51 -30.19 4.36
CA GLY A 11 -4.06 -30.25 5.74
C GLY A 11 -3.35 -28.98 6.22
N ILE A 12 -3.38 -27.90 5.44
CA ILE A 12 -2.80 -26.59 5.79
C ILE A 12 -3.68 -25.95 6.86
N SER A 13 -3.05 -25.50 7.94
CA SER A 13 -3.72 -24.66 8.94
C SER A 13 -3.83 -23.25 8.37
N ALA A 14 -5.04 -22.75 8.20
CA ALA A 14 -5.29 -21.47 7.54
C ALA A 14 -6.29 -20.60 8.33
N MET A 15 -6.27 -19.31 8.02
CA MET A 15 -7.25 -18.34 8.48
C MET A 15 -7.80 -17.58 7.27
N HIS A 16 -9.12 -17.51 7.19
CA HIS A 16 -9.84 -16.62 6.27
C HIS A 16 -10.36 -15.43 7.07
N GLY A 17 -10.00 -14.23 6.67
CA GLY A 17 -10.42 -12.99 7.31
C GLY A 17 -11.23 -12.11 6.37
N HIS A 18 -12.31 -11.53 6.88
CA HIS A 18 -13.07 -10.47 6.22
C HIS A 18 -13.21 -9.26 7.14
N TYR A 19 -12.78 -8.11 6.65
CA TYR A 19 -12.70 -6.87 7.43
C TYR A 19 -13.50 -5.78 6.76
N GLN A 20 -14.41 -5.19 7.53
CA GLN A 20 -15.12 -3.97 7.20
C GLN A 20 -14.82 -2.95 8.28
N VAL A 21 -14.06 -1.92 7.93
CA VAL A 21 -13.58 -0.92 8.90
C VAL A 21 -13.47 0.46 8.27
N ALA A 22 -13.80 1.48 9.07
CA ALA A 22 -13.62 2.88 8.72
C ALA A 22 -12.33 3.41 9.35
N VAL A 23 -11.36 3.79 8.51
CA VAL A 23 -10.03 4.26 8.95
C VAL A 23 -9.90 5.77 8.73
N ALA A 24 -9.70 6.53 9.80
CA ALA A 24 -9.42 7.95 9.70
C ALA A 24 -7.95 8.17 9.31
N GLN A 25 -7.72 8.93 8.24
CA GLN A 25 -6.41 9.26 7.68
C GLN A 25 -6.34 10.75 7.33
N VAL A 26 -5.16 11.24 6.97
CA VAL A 26 -4.99 12.61 6.44
C VAL A 26 -5.01 12.57 4.92
N CYS A 27 -5.93 13.32 4.31
CA CYS A 27 -6.00 13.46 2.86
C CYS A 27 -4.73 14.12 2.33
N GLN A 28 -4.00 13.44 1.44
CA GLN A 28 -2.75 13.95 0.87
C GLN A 28 -2.94 15.10 -0.13
N ARG A 29 -4.20 15.43 -0.50
CA ARG A 29 -4.53 16.56 -1.36
C ARG A 29 -4.92 17.81 -0.58
N CYS A 30 -5.85 17.71 0.35
CA CYS A 30 -6.39 18.86 1.09
C CYS A 30 -5.85 19.00 2.52
N LEU A 31 -5.08 18.02 3.01
CA LEU A 31 -4.53 17.95 4.37
C LEU A 31 -5.57 17.93 5.49
N SER A 32 -6.85 17.73 5.15
CA SER A 32 -7.93 17.51 6.12
C SER A 32 -8.14 16.01 6.37
N GLN A 33 -8.77 15.67 7.50
CA GLN A 33 -9.13 14.29 7.81
C GLN A 33 -10.05 13.71 6.73
N VAL A 34 -9.73 12.50 6.25
CA VAL A 34 -10.58 11.66 5.38
C VAL A 34 -10.85 10.35 6.11
N VAL A 35 -12.06 9.83 6.00
CA VAL A 35 -12.40 8.49 6.47
C VAL A 35 -12.46 7.57 5.26
N LEU A 36 -11.66 6.51 5.30
CA LEU A 36 -11.61 5.49 4.26
C LEU A 36 -12.36 4.26 4.73
N GLU A 37 -13.38 3.86 3.99
CA GLU A 37 -14.08 2.60 4.19
C GLU A 37 -13.25 1.50 3.51
N LEU A 38 -12.75 0.56 4.32
CA LEU A 38 -12.06 -0.63 3.83
C LEU A 38 -13.03 -1.82 3.91
N ASP A 39 -13.13 -2.55 2.80
CA ASP A 39 -13.78 -3.85 2.70
C ASP A 39 -12.78 -4.78 2.04
N THR A 40 -12.13 -5.63 2.83
CA THR A 40 -11.01 -6.45 2.38
C THR A 40 -11.08 -7.86 2.94
N GLU A 41 -10.55 -8.80 2.17
CA GLU A 41 -10.41 -10.20 2.54
C GLU A 41 -8.93 -10.55 2.63
N CYS A 42 -8.55 -11.45 3.54
CA CYS A 42 -7.23 -12.04 3.57
C CYS A 42 -7.30 -13.55 3.79
N ASP A 43 -6.40 -14.26 3.12
CA ASP A 43 -6.23 -15.71 3.23
C ASP A 43 -4.81 -15.97 3.73
N VAL A 44 -4.69 -16.42 4.97
CA VAL A 44 -3.39 -16.65 5.62
C VAL A 44 -3.17 -18.14 5.82
N GLY A 45 -1.97 -18.63 5.48
CA GLY A 45 -1.54 -19.99 5.76
C GLY A 45 -0.45 -20.01 6.83
N PHE A 46 -0.68 -20.76 7.90
CA PHE A 46 0.28 -20.89 9.00
C PHE A 46 1.32 -21.96 8.68
N VAL A 47 2.59 -21.57 8.79
CA VAL A 47 3.75 -22.41 8.50
C VAL A 47 4.79 -22.29 9.62
N THR A 48 5.73 -23.23 9.72
CA THR A 48 6.73 -23.24 10.80
C THR A 48 8.15 -22.89 10.34
N SER A 49 8.35 -22.61 9.05
CA SER A 49 9.66 -22.26 8.49
C SER A 49 9.53 -21.56 7.14
N ASP A 50 10.57 -20.83 6.72
CA ASP A 50 10.66 -20.25 5.39
C ASP A 50 10.56 -21.28 4.26
N GLU A 51 11.11 -22.49 4.46
CA GLU A 51 11.00 -23.55 3.44
C GLU A 51 9.57 -24.06 3.31
N ALA A 52 8.82 -24.12 4.42
CA ALA A 52 7.39 -24.43 4.35
C ALA A 52 6.61 -23.29 3.67
N ALA A 53 6.94 -22.03 3.96
CA ALA A 53 6.33 -20.85 3.33
C ALA A 53 6.46 -20.90 1.79
N LYS A 54 7.63 -21.26 1.26
CA LYS A 54 7.85 -21.37 -0.20
C LYS A 54 7.01 -22.45 -0.88
N ASN A 55 6.59 -23.48 -0.14
CA ASN A 55 5.76 -24.57 -0.65
C ASN A 55 4.26 -24.31 -0.45
N LEU A 56 3.89 -23.21 0.20
CA LEU A 56 2.51 -22.83 0.43
C LEU A 56 1.83 -22.48 -0.90
N PRO A 57 0.57 -22.88 -1.11
CA PRO A 57 -0.19 -22.43 -2.28
C PRO A 57 -0.22 -20.90 -2.39
N ARG A 58 -0.06 -20.39 -3.61
CA ARG A 58 0.10 -18.94 -3.89
C ARG A 58 -1.07 -18.04 -3.45
N HIS A 59 -2.22 -18.60 -3.14
CA HIS A 59 -3.38 -17.83 -2.69
C HIS A 59 -3.35 -17.53 -1.19
N TYR A 60 -2.47 -18.20 -0.43
CA TYR A 60 -2.26 -17.89 0.97
C TYR A 60 -1.05 -16.99 1.16
N GLU A 61 -1.21 -15.99 2.01
CA GLU A 61 -0.09 -15.25 2.59
C GLU A 61 0.54 -16.08 3.72
N PRO A 62 1.85 -16.37 3.69
CA PRO A 62 2.48 -17.21 4.69
C PRO A 62 2.71 -16.46 6.01
N VAL A 63 2.20 -17.01 7.11
CA VAL A 63 2.53 -16.54 8.46
C VAL A 63 3.32 -17.62 9.18
N ILE A 64 4.57 -17.27 9.54
CA ILE A 64 5.44 -18.18 10.28
C ILE A 64 5.04 -18.13 11.75
N VAL A 65 4.63 -19.28 12.29
CA VAL A 65 4.30 -19.47 13.69
C VAL A 65 5.32 -20.43 14.30
N ASP A 66 5.93 -20.02 15.41
CA ASP A 66 6.88 -20.82 16.17
C ASP A 66 6.21 -21.41 17.43
N GLU A 67 6.98 -21.64 18.50
CA GLU A 67 6.46 -22.16 19.77
C GLU A 67 5.71 -21.09 20.58
N GLU A 68 5.84 -19.82 20.22
CA GLU A 68 5.13 -18.72 20.85
C GLU A 68 3.71 -18.58 20.31
N ALA A 69 2.84 -17.93 21.10
CA ALA A 69 1.47 -17.67 20.66
C ALA A 69 1.46 -16.61 19.56
N LEU A 70 0.73 -16.88 18.48
CA LEU A 70 0.50 -15.90 17.41
C LEU A 70 -0.17 -14.65 17.97
N ASP A 71 0.45 -13.48 17.73
CA ASP A 71 -0.20 -12.19 17.96
C ASP A 71 -1.19 -11.91 16.83
N LEU A 72 -2.44 -12.32 17.04
CA LEU A 72 -3.52 -12.14 16.08
C LEU A 72 -3.84 -10.66 15.84
N HIS A 73 -3.61 -9.79 16.84
CA HIS A 73 -3.85 -8.36 16.67
C HIS A 73 -2.83 -7.75 15.70
N ALA A 74 -1.54 -8.06 15.89
CA ALA A 74 -0.49 -7.61 14.99
C ALA A 74 -0.71 -8.12 13.56
N LEU A 75 -1.10 -9.39 13.40
CA LEU A 75 -1.42 -9.94 12.08
C LEU A 75 -2.56 -9.16 11.40
N ILE A 76 -3.67 -8.93 12.10
CA ILE A 76 -4.80 -8.18 11.53
C ILE A 76 -4.41 -6.73 11.21
N GLU A 77 -3.56 -6.10 12.04
CA GLU A 77 -3.05 -4.76 11.77
C GLU A 77 -2.25 -4.72 10.47
N ASP A 78 -1.32 -5.66 10.27
CA ASP A 78 -0.52 -5.73 9.04
C ASP A 78 -1.40 -5.91 7.80
N GLU A 79 -2.41 -6.79 7.87
CA GLU A 79 -3.38 -6.98 6.76
C GLU A 79 -4.17 -5.69 6.46
N LEU A 80 -4.63 -4.99 7.48
CA LEU A 80 -5.33 -3.71 7.32
C LEU A 80 -4.41 -2.62 6.77
N LEU A 81 -3.14 -2.58 7.20
CA LEU A 81 -2.14 -1.65 6.69
C LEU A 81 -1.85 -1.89 5.20
N LEU A 82 -1.77 -3.16 4.78
CA LEU A 82 -1.58 -3.53 3.38
C LEU A 82 -2.80 -3.21 2.51
N ALA A 83 -4.01 -3.23 3.07
CA ALA A 83 -5.24 -2.86 2.38
C ALA A 83 -5.42 -1.34 2.23
N LEU A 84 -4.69 -0.51 2.98
CA LEU A 84 -4.79 0.95 2.86
C LEU A 84 -4.24 1.46 1.52
N PRO A 85 -4.87 2.50 0.92
CA PRO A 85 -4.33 3.12 -0.27
C PRO A 85 -3.01 3.82 0.05
N ALA A 86 -2.02 3.67 -0.85
CA ALA A 86 -0.72 4.32 -0.71
C ALA A 86 -0.81 5.86 -0.59
N VAL A 87 -1.87 6.46 -1.17
CA VAL A 87 -2.13 7.90 -1.10
C VAL A 87 -3.59 8.12 -0.66
N PRO A 88 -3.86 8.27 0.64
CA PRO A 88 -5.22 8.48 1.14
C PRO A 88 -5.74 9.85 0.70
N MET A 89 -6.90 9.87 0.05
CA MET A 89 -7.52 11.09 -0.46
C MET A 89 -9.04 11.01 -0.42
N HIS A 90 -9.69 12.16 -0.26
CA HIS A 90 -11.11 12.28 -0.56
C HIS A 90 -11.39 12.02 -2.05
N PRO A 91 -12.62 11.61 -2.42
CA PRO A 91 -13.05 11.59 -3.82
C PRO A 91 -12.76 12.94 -4.50
N LEU A 92 -12.27 12.89 -5.74
CA LEU A 92 -11.76 14.08 -6.45
C LEU A 92 -12.81 15.20 -6.56
N GLU A 93 -14.08 14.83 -6.74
CA GLU A 93 -15.23 15.74 -6.83
C GLU A 93 -15.47 16.55 -5.54
N THR A 94 -15.06 16.01 -4.39
CA THR A 94 -15.27 16.60 -3.06
C THR A 94 -14.00 17.17 -2.45
N CYS A 95 -12.84 16.92 -3.06
CA CYS A 95 -11.55 17.32 -2.53
C CYS A 95 -11.07 18.63 -3.16
N GLN A 96 -11.13 19.72 -2.40
CA GLN A 96 -10.55 20.99 -2.83
C GLN A 96 -9.08 21.09 -2.40
N HIS A 97 -8.27 21.81 -3.17
CA HIS A 97 -6.89 22.09 -2.77
C HIS A 97 -6.86 22.94 -1.49
N PRO A 98 -5.78 22.85 -0.70
CA PRO A 98 -5.62 23.68 0.48
C PRO A 98 -5.63 25.16 0.09
N PRO A 99 -6.10 26.06 0.98
CA PRO A 99 -6.11 27.49 0.73
C PRO A 99 -4.71 27.98 0.32
N GLY A 100 -4.64 28.76 -0.78
CA GLY A 100 -3.37 29.30 -1.29
C GLY A 100 -2.67 28.45 -2.34
N TYR A 101 -3.18 27.24 -2.65
CA TYR A 101 -2.73 26.51 -3.83
C TYR A 101 -3.34 27.13 -5.10
N GLN A 102 -2.48 27.65 -5.97
CA GLN A 102 -2.82 28.03 -7.33
C GLN A 102 -2.06 27.08 -8.25
N PRO A 103 -2.74 26.25 -9.07
CA PRO A 103 -2.03 25.48 -10.08
C PRO A 103 -1.33 26.48 -11.01
N ASP A 104 -0.06 26.26 -11.30
CA ASP A 104 0.64 27.00 -12.35
C ASP A 104 -0.10 26.73 -13.65
N THR A 105 -0.99 27.64 -14.03
CA THR A 105 -1.48 27.72 -15.40
C THR A 105 -0.35 28.32 -16.21
N ALA A 106 0.69 27.52 -16.47
CA ALA A 106 1.63 27.85 -17.51
C ALA A 106 0.82 27.92 -18.81
N GLU A 107 0.53 29.14 -19.26
CA GLU A 107 0.34 29.38 -20.69
C GLU A 107 1.56 28.72 -21.36
N PRO A 108 1.40 27.99 -22.48
CA PRO A 108 2.54 27.37 -23.14
C PRO A 108 3.57 28.46 -23.39
N GLU A 109 4.65 28.46 -22.60
CA GLU A 109 5.80 29.33 -22.84
C GLU A 109 6.20 29.03 -24.28
N GLU A 110 6.09 30.00 -25.19
CA GLU A 110 6.81 29.91 -26.46
C GLU A 110 8.22 29.44 -26.10
N GLU A 111 8.67 28.32 -26.70
CA GLU A 111 9.97 27.71 -26.43
C GLU A 111 11.08 28.74 -26.72
N ALA A 112 11.33 29.64 -25.78
CA ALA A 112 12.58 30.34 -25.70
C ALA A 112 13.59 29.24 -25.41
N GLU A 113 14.50 29.01 -26.35
CA GLU A 113 15.60 28.06 -26.27
C GLU A 113 16.44 28.34 -25.00
N LYS A 114 15.96 27.89 -23.84
CA LYS A 114 16.70 27.92 -22.58
C LYS A 114 17.84 26.92 -22.80
N PRO A 115 19.11 27.36 -22.68
CA PRO A 115 20.23 26.47 -22.92
C PRO A 115 20.15 25.29 -21.96
N ASN A 116 20.23 24.07 -22.49
CA ASN A 116 20.07 22.84 -21.73
C ASN A 116 20.98 22.89 -20.47
N PRO A 117 20.42 22.73 -19.25
CA PRO A 117 21.17 22.84 -18.00
C PRO A 117 22.26 21.77 -17.82
N PHE A 118 22.21 20.71 -18.64
CA PHE A 118 23.21 19.65 -18.73
C PHE A 118 24.19 19.81 -19.90
N SER A 119 24.16 20.94 -20.61
CA SER A 119 25.12 21.28 -21.69
C SER A 119 26.59 21.21 -21.23
N VAL A 120 26.85 21.37 -19.93
CA VAL A 120 28.16 21.19 -19.30
C VAL A 120 28.66 19.73 -19.40
N LEU A 121 27.77 18.74 -19.41
CA LEU A 121 28.12 17.31 -19.49
C LEU A 121 28.66 16.91 -20.87
N ALA A 122 28.40 17.69 -21.92
CA ALA A 122 28.98 17.45 -23.24
C ALA A 122 30.52 17.55 -23.25
N LYS A 123 31.09 18.31 -22.30
CA LYS A 123 32.55 18.46 -22.14
C LYS A 123 33.21 17.23 -21.49
N LEU A 124 32.42 16.35 -20.87
CA LEU A 124 32.88 15.11 -20.23
C LEU A 124 32.84 13.89 -21.17
N LYS A 125 32.46 14.06 -22.45
CA LYS A 125 32.49 13.01 -23.48
C LYS A 125 33.81 12.91 -24.26
N ARG A 126 34.88 13.54 -23.77
CA ARG A 126 36.23 13.34 -24.30
C ARG A 126 37.18 13.12 -23.14
N ASP A 127 37.23 11.87 -22.69
CA ASP A 127 38.49 11.17 -22.44
C ASP A 127 38.18 9.67 -22.47
N THR A 128 39.06 8.95 -23.15
CA THR A 128 39.16 7.49 -23.20
C THR A 128 39.42 6.93 -21.80
#